data_AF-G7ZGY0-F1
#
_entry.id   AF-G7ZGY0-F1
#
_cell.length_a   1.000
_cell.length_b   1.000
_cell.length_c   1.000
_cell.angle_alpha   90.00
_cell.angle_beta   90.00
_cell.angle_gamma   90.00
#
_symmetry.space_group_name_H-M   'P 1'
#
loop_
_entity.id
_entity.type
_entity.pdbx_description
1 polymer ?
#
loop_
_entity_poly.entity_id
_entity_poly.type
_entity_poly.pdbx_seq_one_letter_code
_entity_poly.pdbx_strand_id
1 'polypeptide(L)'
;MGLFDMFKGNAPLELNPRRALVVSLIYCMGSDGEIDPEEVGHLLSVLGRNATREELDRCFKFARSTPPDTFLGEVAPKLTEQQRLCILLNMIDSAMADGEAEQGERDLIIRFQQAFGFDDAKLQPYFQALVVKNSRTVLDA
;
A
#
# COMPACT_ATOMS: atom_id res chain seq x y z
N MET A 1 -23.89 2.11 -26.54
CA MET A 1 -23.52 1.39 -25.31
C MET A 1 -24.80 0.95 -24.62
N GLY A 2 -24.89 -0.32 -24.19
CA GLY A 2 -26.15 -0.96 -23.78
C GLY A 2 -26.36 -1.03 -22.27
N LEU A 3 -27.63 -1.05 -21.85
CA LEU A 3 -28.09 -1.12 -20.45
C LEU A 3 -27.52 -2.31 -19.64
N PHE A 4 -27.08 -3.36 -20.33
CA PHE A 4 -26.61 -4.61 -19.72
C PHE A 4 -25.13 -4.61 -19.32
N ASP A 5 -24.31 -3.67 -19.84
CA ASP A 5 -22.92 -3.50 -19.38
C ASP A 5 -22.85 -2.88 -17.98
N MET A 6 -23.94 -2.24 -17.52
CA MET A 6 -24.06 -1.65 -16.20
C MET A 6 -24.19 -2.69 -15.08
N PHE A 7 -24.58 -3.93 -15.41
CA PHE A 7 -24.76 -5.03 -14.45
C PHE A 7 -23.57 -6.01 -14.38
N LYS A 8 -22.63 -5.94 -15.33
CA LYS A 8 -21.45 -6.81 -15.36
C LYS A 8 -20.29 -6.17 -14.60
N GLY A 9 -20.20 -6.42 -13.29
CA GLY A 9 -18.93 -6.47 -12.54
C GLY A 9 -18.06 -5.21 -12.46
N ASN A 10 -18.48 -4.07 -13.02
CA ASN A 10 -17.74 -2.82 -13.08
C ASN A 10 -18.15 -1.82 -11.99
N ALA A 11 -18.69 -2.30 -10.86
CA ALA A 11 -18.90 -1.43 -9.71
C ALA A 11 -17.54 -0.82 -9.31
N PRO A 12 -17.44 0.52 -9.15
CA PRO A 12 -16.22 1.16 -8.70
C PRO A 12 -15.71 0.49 -7.43
N LEU A 13 -14.39 0.29 -7.33
CA LEU A 13 -13.79 -0.26 -6.11
C LEU A 13 -14.08 0.71 -4.95
N GLU A 14 -14.89 0.29 -3.99
CA GLU A 14 -15.11 1.08 -2.78
C GLU A 14 -13.85 1.06 -1.92
N LEU A 15 -13.21 2.22 -1.75
CA LEU A 15 -12.00 2.40 -0.95
C LEU A 15 -12.33 2.54 0.54
N ASN A 16 -12.38 1.40 1.24
CA ASN A 16 -12.32 1.36 2.69
C ASN A 16 -10.85 1.37 3.19
N PRO A 17 -10.59 1.57 4.50
CA PRO A 17 -9.21 1.65 5.01
C PRO A 17 -8.33 0.45 4.69
N ARG A 18 -8.91 -0.76 4.63
CA ARG A 18 -8.17 -1.98 4.33
C ARG A 18 -7.76 -2.04 2.85
N ARG A 19 -8.68 -1.72 1.94
CA ARG A 19 -8.37 -1.62 0.51
C ARG A 19 -7.42 -0.47 0.21
N ALA A 20 -7.52 0.64 0.96
CA ALA A 20 -6.56 1.73 0.87
C ALA A 20 -5.14 1.24 1.21
N LEU A 21 -4.97 0.48 2.30
CA LEU A 21 -3.67 -0.15 2.62
C LEU A 21 -3.16 -1.03 1.47
N VAL A 22 -4.01 -1.92 0.96
CA VAL A 22 -3.63 -2.87 -0.10
C VAL A 22 -3.24 -2.14 -1.38
N VAL A 23 -4.03 -1.16 -1.82
CA VAL A 23 -3.71 -0.33 -2.99
C VAL A 23 -2.41 0.46 -2.77
N SER A 24 -2.14 0.92 -1.55
CA SER A 24 -0.88 1.61 -1.22
C SER A 24 0.34 0.71 -1.35
N LEU A 25 0.23 -0.54 -0.87
CA LEU A 25 1.27 -1.56 -1.02
C LEU A 25 1.47 -1.94 -2.49
N ILE A 26 0.39 -2.03 -3.28
CA ILE A 26 0.47 -2.29 -4.72
C ILE A 26 1.24 -1.18 -5.45
N TYR A 27 1.06 0.10 -5.08
CA TYR A 27 1.88 1.17 -5.65
C TYR A 27 3.36 1.05 -5.24
N CYS A 28 3.64 0.60 -4.02
CA CYS A 28 5.00 0.43 -3.51
C CYS A 28 5.75 -0.72 -4.19
N MET A 29 5.09 -1.86 -4.38
CA MET A 29 5.64 -3.07 -5.01
C MET A 29 5.96 -2.92 -6.50
N GLY A 30 5.75 -1.73 -7.09
CA GLY A 30 6.26 -1.42 -8.41
C GLY A 30 5.45 -2.04 -9.55
N SER A 31 5.23 -1.20 -10.57
CA SER A 31 4.31 -1.40 -11.68
C SER A 31 4.88 -2.25 -12.83
N ASP A 32 5.78 -3.21 -12.56
CA ASP A 32 6.47 -3.97 -13.62
C ASP A 32 5.58 -5.08 -14.25
N GLY A 33 4.35 -5.17 -13.78
CA GLY A 33 3.32 -6.06 -14.33
C GLY A 33 3.41 -7.50 -13.82
N GLU A 34 4.55 -7.88 -13.24
CA GLU A 34 4.78 -9.17 -12.59
C GLU A 34 4.88 -8.99 -11.09
N ILE A 35 4.11 -9.78 -10.37
CA ILE A 35 4.03 -9.79 -8.91
C ILE A 35 4.27 -11.22 -8.51
N ASP A 36 5.25 -11.43 -7.63
CA ASP A 36 5.61 -12.78 -7.20
C ASP A 36 4.44 -13.40 -6.39
N PRO A 37 4.20 -14.71 -6.50
CA PRO A 37 3.34 -15.45 -5.57
C PRO A 37 3.48 -15.07 -4.08
N GLU A 38 4.67 -14.73 -3.60
CA GLU A 38 4.90 -14.29 -2.22
C GLU A 38 4.21 -12.95 -1.91
N GLU A 39 4.35 -11.95 -2.80
CA GLU A 39 3.69 -10.65 -2.68
C GLU A 39 2.16 -10.78 -2.78
N VAL A 40 1.70 -11.66 -3.66
CA VAL A 40 0.28 -12.03 -3.75
C VAL A 40 -0.24 -12.57 -2.42
N GLY A 41 0.48 -13.51 -1.81
CA GLY A 41 0.11 -14.11 -0.53
C GLY A 41 0.07 -13.06 0.57
N HIS A 42 1.05 -12.16 0.59
CA HIS A 42 1.08 -11.03 1.51
C HIS A 42 -0.15 -10.12 1.34
N LEU A 43 -0.45 -9.66 0.13
CA LEU A 43 -1.58 -8.74 -0.13
C LEU A 43 -2.94 -9.38 0.21
N LEU A 44 -3.12 -10.68 -0.09
CA LEU A 44 -4.32 -11.41 0.34
C LEU A 44 -4.43 -11.48 1.87
N SER A 45 -3.32 -11.72 2.57
CA SER A 45 -3.30 -11.73 4.03
C SER A 45 -3.70 -10.37 4.63
N VAL A 46 -3.30 -9.27 3.98
CA VAL A 46 -3.65 -7.89 4.38
C VAL A 46 -5.13 -7.59 4.10
N LEU A 47 -5.70 -8.08 2.98
CA LEU A 47 -7.15 -8.03 2.73
C LEU A 47 -7.95 -8.86 3.74
N GLY A 48 -7.34 -9.87 4.34
CA GLY A 48 -7.88 -10.65 5.44
C GLY A 48 -8.27 -12.08 5.06
N ARG A 49 -8.66 -12.89 6.06
CA ARG A 49 -8.83 -14.36 5.91
C ARG A 49 -9.83 -14.80 4.84
N ASN A 50 -10.83 -13.97 4.53
CA ASN A 50 -11.87 -14.28 3.55
C ASN A 50 -11.66 -13.55 2.22
N ALA A 51 -10.50 -12.91 2.04
CA ALA A 51 -10.17 -12.22 0.81
C ALA A 51 -10.07 -13.22 -0.34
N THR A 52 -10.64 -12.86 -1.49
CA THR A 52 -10.56 -13.68 -2.69
C THR A 52 -9.56 -13.10 -3.67
N ARG A 53 -9.07 -13.93 -4.60
CA ARG A 53 -8.19 -13.48 -5.67
C ARG A 53 -8.86 -12.38 -6.51
N GLU A 54 -10.16 -12.49 -6.75
CA GLU A 54 -10.94 -11.50 -7.48
C GLU A 54 -10.99 -10.15 -6.76
N GLU A 55 -11.02 -10.13 -5.43
CA GLU A 55 -10.96 -8.87 -4.67
C GLU A 55 -9.61 -8.18 -4.83
N LEU A 56 -8.52 -8.95 -4.75
CA LEU A 56 -7.18 -8.45 -4.98
C LEU A 56 -7.00 -7.95 -6.43
N ASP A 57 -7.51 -8.68 -7.41
CA ASP A 57 -7.46 -8.28 -8.83
C ASP A 57 -8.18 -6.95 -9.09
N ARG A 58 -9.25 -6.64 -8.34
CA ARG A 58 -9.90 -5.32 -8.40
C ARG A 58 -9.01 -4.21 -7.83
N CYS A 59 -8.26 -4.48 -6.78
CA CYS A 59 -7.28 -3.53 -6.23
C CYS A 59 -6.15 -3.27 -7.24
N PHE A 60 -5.65 -4.32 -7.91
CA PHE A 60 -4.67 -4.18 -8.99
C PHE A 60 -5.20 -3.36 -10.16
N LYS A 61 -6.40 -3.66 -10.64
CA LYS A 61 -7.04 -2.91 -11.72
C LYS A 61 -7.19 -1.43 -11.35
N PHE A 62 -7.63 -1.15 -10.13
CA PHE A 62 -7.77 0.21 -9.63
C PHE A 62 -6.42 0.95 -9.59
N ALA A 63 -5.39 0.34 -9.00
CA ALA A 63 -4.06 0.93 -8.90
C ALA A 63 -3.43 1.19 -10.29
N ARG A 64 -3.63 0.28 -11.25
CA ARG A 64 -3.15 0.45 -12.64
C ARG A 64 -3.83 1.61 -13.38
N SER A 65 -5.10 1.88 -13.07
CA SER A 65 -5.88 2.92 -13.74
C SER A 65 -5.88 4.27 -13.03
N THR A 66 -5.31 4.35 -11.82
CA THR A 66 -5.41 5.53 -10.95
C THR A 66 -4.01 5.96 -10.53
N PRO A 67 -3.59 7.19 -10.81
CA PRO A 67 -2.32 7.69 -10.30
C PRO A 67 -2.33 7.82 -8.77
N PRO A 68 -1.17 7.65 -8.09
CA PRO A 68 -1.06 7.78 -6.64
C PRO A 68 -1.64 9.09 -6.09
N ASP A 69 -1.41 10.22 -6.74
CA ASP A 69 -1.88 11.53 -6.27
C ASP A 69 -3.42 11.64 -6.30
N THR A 70 -4.06 11.08 -7.34
CA THR A 70 -5.53 11.00 -7.44
C THR A 70 -6.09 10.12 -6.33
N PHE A 71 -5.46 8.97 -6.10
CA PHE A 71 -5.85 8.06 -5.01
C PHE A 71 -5.72 8.74 -3.64
N LEU A 72 -4.58 9.40 -3.38
CA LEU A 72 -4.31 10.11 -2.13
C LEU A 72 -5.32 11.23 -1.88
N GLY A 73 -5.67 12.01 -2.91
CA GLY A 73 -6.71 13.04 -2.82
C GLY A 73 -8.07 12.49 -2.41
N GLU A 74 -8.38 11.24 -2.76
CA GLU A 74 -9.62 10.58 -2.35
C GLU A 74 -9.55 10.01 -0.93
N VAL A 75 -8.47 9.30 -0.59
CA VAL A 75 -8.43 8.51 0.66
C VAL A 75 -7.95 9.31 1.86
N ALA A 76 -6.98 10.22 1.70
CA ALA A 76 -6.42 10.97 2.81
C ALA A 76 -7.46 11.70 3.68
N PRO A 77 -8.50 12.37 3.15
CA PRO A 77 -9.51 13.03 3.97
C PRO A 77 -10.53 12.07 4.63
N LYS A 78 -10.64 10.82 4.15
CA LYS A 78 -11.59 9.82 4.67
C LYS A 78 -10.99 8.96 5.79
N LEU A 79 -9.68 8.91 5.90
CA LEU A 79 -8.95 8.08 6.86
C LEU A 79 -8.71 8.83 8.17
N THR A 80 -8.80 8.11 9.28
CA THR A 80 -8.33 8.62 10.56
C THR A 80 -6.80 8.74 10.54
N GLU A 81 -6.25 9.56 11.44
CA GLU A 81 -4.80 9.67 11.61
C GLU A 81 -4.13 8.31 11.89
N GLN A 82 -4.74 7.49 12.75
CA GLN A 82 -4.23 6.14 13.06
C GLN A 82 -4.22 5.23 11.83
N GLN A 83 -5.23 5.32 10.97
CA GLN A 83 -5.29 4.55 9.72
C GLN A 83 -4.21 5.01 8.74
N ARG A 84 -4.03 6.32 8.59
CA ARG A 84 -2.96 6.89 7.75
C ARG A 84 -1.57 6.45 8.22
N LEU A 85 -1.33 6.49 9.52
CA LEU A 85 -0.07 6.04 10.11
C LEU A 85 0.14 4.55 9.88
N CYS A 86 -0.89 3.72 10.10
CA CYS A 86 -0.83 2.29 9.84
C CYS A 86 -0.46 2.00 8.38
N ILE A 87 -1.10 2.67 7.42
CA ILE A 87 -0.80 2.51 5.99
C ILE A 87 0.65 2.87 5.69
N LEU A 88 1.09 4.06 6.12
CA LEU A 88 2.44 4.53 5.84
C LEU A 88 3.51 3.60 6.43
N LEU A 89 3.33 3.13 7.67
CA LEU A 89 4.28 2.22 8.29
C LEU A 89 4.34 0.85 7.59
N ASN A 90 3.22 0.34 7.09
CA ASN A 90 3.24 -0.89 6.27
C ASN A 90 3.96 -0.68 4.93
N MET A 91 3.83 0.50 4.31
CA MET A 91 4.59 0.81 3.08
C MET A 91 6.09 0.88 3.35
N ILE A 92 6.51 1.61 4.38
CA ILE A 92 7.93 1.70 4.77
C ILE A 92 8.45 0.30 5.09
N ASP A 93 7.68 -0.50 5.81
CA ASP A 93 8.11 -1.84 6.18
C ASP A 93 8.28 -2.77 4.97
N SER A 94 7.36 -2.68 4.01
CA SER A 94 7.44 -3.43 2.75
C SER A 94 8.69 -3.05 1.96
N ALA A 95 8.94 -1.75 1.79
CA ALA A 95 10.10 -1.26 1.04
C ALA A 95 11.44 -1.56 1.73
N MET A 96 11.45 -1.79 3.05
CA MET A 96 12.66 -2.11 3.82
C MET A 96 12.90 -3.62 3.99
N ALA A 97 12.05 -4.48 3.44
CA ALA A 97 12.12 -5.93 3.67
C ALA A 97 13.48 -6.54 3.26
N ASP A 98 14.08 -6.02 2.19
CA ASP A 98 15.38 -6.44 1.65
C ASP A 98 16.57 -5.61 2.18
N GLY A 99 16.33 -4.75 3.18
CA GLY A 99 17.35 -4.00 3.90
C GLY A 99 17.45 -2.53 3.50
N GLU A 100 17.16 -2.19 2.23
CA GLU A 100 17.10 -0.81 1.76
C GLU A 100 15.97 -0.62 0.73
N ALA A 101 15.20 0.46 0.87
CA ALA A 101 14.19 0.83 -0.12
C ALA A 101 14.84 1.39 -1.39
N GLU A 102 14.27 1.11 -2.55
CA GLU A 102 14.70 1.70 -3.82
C GLU A 102 14.28 3.17 -3.94
N GLN A 103 14.90 3.93 -4.85
CA GLN A 103 14.60 5.36 -5.02
C GLN A 103 13.13 5.62 -5.33
N GLY A 104 12.51 4.80 -6.20
CA GLY A 104 11.10 4.94 -6.56
C GLY A 104 10.14 4.74 -5.38
N GLU A 105 10.43 3.75 -4.54
CA GLU A 105 9.66 3.48 -3.32
C GLU A 105 9.83 4.61 -2.29
N ARG A 106 11.07 5.12 -2.11
CA ARG A 106 11.35 6.26 -1.23
C ARG A 106 10.54 7.49 -1.65
N ASP A 107 10.56 7.81 -2.94
CA ASP A 107 9.81 8.96 -3.48
C ASP A 107 8.30 8.80 -3.27
N LEU A 108 7.77 7.59 -3.46
CA LEU A 108 6.36 7.28 -3.22
C LEU A 108 6.00 7.42 -1.73
N ILE A 109 6.81 6.86 -0.84
CA ILE A 109 6.62 6.94 0.62
C ILE A 109 6.60 8.41 1.07
N ILE A 110 7.52 9.24 0.56
CA ILE A 110 7.56 10.68 0.86
C ILE A 110 6.27 11.38 0.43
N ARG A 111 5.72 11.05 -0.76
CA ARG A 111 4.44 11.59 -1.21
C ARG A 111 3.29 11.20 -0.29
N PHE A 112 3.24 9.93 0.14
CA PHE A 112 2.24 9.43 1.09
C PHE A 112 2.36 10.11 2.45
N GLN A 113 3.58 10.25 2.98
CA GLN A 113 3.86 10.97 4.22
C GLN A 113 3.31 12.40 4.17
N GLN A 114 3.60 13.13 3.10
CA GLN A 114 3.14 14.51 2.91
C GLN A 114 1.61 14.58 2.79
N ALA A 115 0.99 13.73 1.96
CA ALA A 115 -0.46 13.69 1.79
C ALA A 115 -1.21 13.28 3.08
N PHE A 116 -0.58 12.45 3.92
CA PHE A 116 -1.11 12.08 5.22
C PHE A 116 -0.82 13.09 6.33
N GLY A 117 -0.01 14.11 6.07
CA GLY A 117 0.29 15.19 7.01
C GLY A 117 1.16 14.76 8.18
N PHE A 118 2.11 13.84 7.95
CA PHE A 118 3.11 13.47 8.95
C PHE A 118 4.43 14.18 8.68
N ASP A 119 5.04 14.72 9.73
CA ASP A 119 6.40 15.24 9.69
C ASP A 119 7.41 14.17 10.12
N ASP A 120 8.69 14.45 9.85
CA ASP A 120 9.78 13.53 10.15
C ASP A 120 9.91 13.28 11.67
N ALA A 121 9.68 14.31 12.49
CA ALA A 121 9.77 14.20 13.94
C ALA A 121 8.78 13.17 14.50
N LYS A 122 7.56 13.14 13.96
CA LYS A 122 6.53 12.17 14.33
C LYS A 122 6.84 10.76 13.86
N LEU A 123 7.48 10.60 12.69
CA LEU A 123 7.80 9.29 12.12
C LEU A 123 9.10 8.70 12.65
N GLN A 124 10.02 9.53 13.14
CA GLN A 124 11.34 9.13 13.63
C GLN A 124 11.32 7.90 14.56
N PRO A 125 10.50 7.82 15.63
CA PRO A 125 10.51 6.64 16.51
C PRO A 125 10.06 5.35 15.81
N TYR A 126 9.13 5.45 14.86
CA TYR A 126 8.66 4.29 14.10
C TYR A 126 9.72 3.83 13.08
N PHE A 127 10.36 4.78 12.40
CA PHE A 127 11.44 4.48 11.46
C PHE A 127 12.62 3.78 12.16
N GLN A 128 13.03 4.27 13.34
CA GLN A 128 14.06 3.63 14.15
C GLN A 128 13.69 2.19 14.52
N ALA A 129 12.43 1.96 14.91
CA ALA A 129 11.95 0.61 15.21
C ALA A 129 12.01 -0.32 13.99
N LEU A 130 11.64 0.17 12.80
CA LEU A 130 11.71 -0.61 11.56
C LEU A 130 13.15 -0.90 11.12
N VAL A 131 14.08 0.04 11.28
CA VAL A 131 15.51 -0.19 11.04
C VAL A 131 16.03 -1.32 11.93
N VAL A 132 15.73 -1.27 13.23
CA VAL A 132 16.12 -2.33 14.17
C VAL A 132 15.51 -3.67 13.76
N LYS A 133 14.21 -3.69 13.39
CA LYS A 133 13.51 -4.89 12.95
C LYS A 133 14.19 -5.57 11.74
N ASN A 134 14.69 -4.77 10.79
CA ASN A 134 15.27 -5.26 9.54
C ASN A 134 16.80 -5.48 9.61
N SER A 135 17.46 -5.16 10.72
CA SER A 135 18.92 -5.32 10.89
C SER A 135 19.32 -6.79 11.10
N ARG A 136 19.15 -7.65 10.09
CA ARG A 136 19.38 -9.11 10.20
C ARG A 136 20.83 -9.49 10.53
N THR A 137 21.80 -8.63 10.21
CA THR A 137 23.23 -8.83 10.51
C THR A 137 23.54 -9.04 11.99
N VAL A 138 22.67 -8.59 12.90
CA VAL A 138 22.82 -8.82 14.34
C VAL A 138 22.63 -10.29 14.74
N LEU A 139 22.02 -11.10 13.87
CA LEU A 139 21.80 -12.54 14.09
C LEU A 139 23.03 -13.37 13.71
N ASP A 140 23.98 -12.80 12.98
CA ASP A 140 25.19 -13.46 12.50
C ASP A 140 26.39 -13.30 13.46
N ALA A 141 26.14 -12.80 14.68
CA ALA A 141 27.14 -12.51 15.71
C ALA A 141 27.51 -13.72 16.60
#